data_AF-A0A354R7Y9-F1
#
_entry.id   AF-A0A354R7Y9-F1
#
_cell.length_a   1.000
_cell.length_b   1.000
_cell.length_c   1.000
_cell.angle_alpha   90.00
_cell.angle_beta   90.00
_cell.angle_gamma   90.00
#
_symmetry.space_group_name_H-M   'P 1'
#
loop_
_entity.id
_entity.type
_entity.pdbx_description
1 polymer ?
#
loop_
_entity_poly.entity_id
_entity_poly.type
_entity_poly.pdbx_seq_one_letter_code
_entity_poly.pdbx_strand_id
1 'polypeptide(L)'
;MNAKTKRKNGAVKLILAGACMAGLGYAAYAGRTPHARGTEGAKLHKYSTTIEKERPKLDDETKALISACRQNPCEATRAALEKKVRANYEKIVARKKAKLEELKRTAKDASKVEEMRKIVTEMEKDRERRVAQTLRRFTDPRLKPGSRAAVDGWHAVLGAPRLEIAHTEVTNAEYAKFKPSWPLRDNLPVVNVGYKDAVAYCDWLSKTNADGATYRLPTEEEWEMAAGHMPKDADFNSKGEDGRLSPVDAHKETLAACGAIDMWGNCWEWTSTVRTPGTRAVKGGCWRTARTDCRTECRDTGRAEDSGYGNVGFRVVREVKSPVSGR
;
A
#
# COMPACT_ATOMS: atom_id res chain seq x y z
N MET A 1 -2.06 55.22 -28.73
CA MET A 1 -2.62 54.05 -29.44
C MET A 1 -1.63 52.90 -29.34
N ASN A 2 -2.06 51.82 -28.69
CA ASN A 2 -1.26 50.64 -28.32
C ASN A 2 -1.23 49.61 -29.45
N ALA A 3 -0.07 49.04 -29.76
CA ALA A 3 0.09 47.64 -30.17
C ALA A 3 1.57 47.25 -30.15
N LYS A 4 2.02 46.59 -29.08
CA LYS A 4 3.27 45.81 -29.08
C LYS A 4 2.95 44.38 -28.65
N THR A 5 3.00 43.49 -29.63
CA THR A 5 2.96 42.04 -29.54
C THR A 5 4.05 41.53 -28.59
N LYS A 6 3.67 40.79 -27.54
CA LYS A 6 4.58 39.94 -26.76
C LYS A 6 3.97 38.55 -26.60
N ARG A 7 4.58 37.58 -27.30
CA ARG A 7 4.55 36.14 -26.98
C ARG A 7 5.77 35.80 -26.11
N LYS A 8 5.69 34.67 -25.38
CA LYS A 8 6.67 33.99 -24.48
C LYS A 8 6.44 34.32 -22.99
N ASN A 9 6.31 33.40 -22.03
CA ASN A 9 6.55 31.95 -21.87
C ASN A 9 5.54 31.45 -20.80
N GLY A 10 4.98 30.24 -20.78
CA GLY A 10 5.65 28.94 -20.78
C GLY A 10 5.40 28.25 -19.43
N ALA A 11 4.19 27.70 -19.23
CA ALA A 11 3.84 26.91 -18.05
C ALA A 11 3.43 25.50 -18.51
N VAL A 12 4.40 24.60 -18.59
CA VAL A 12 4.17 23.18 -18.90
C VAL A 12 3.80 22.48 -17.58
N LYS A 13 2.50 22.27 -17.38
CA LYS A 13 1.91 21.47 -16.31
C LYS A 13 2.05 19.99 -16.66
N LEU A 14 2.72 19.17 -15.86
CA LEU A 14 2.60 17.71 -16.00
C LEU A 14 3.11 16.93 -14.78
N ILE A 15 2.23 16.33 -13.98
CA ILE A 15 2.59 15.23 -13.06
C ILE A 15 1.47 14.16 -13.06
N LEU A 16 1.85 12.96 -13.53
CA LEU A 16 1.01 11.79 -13.79
C LEU A 16 0.34 11.19 -12.55
N ALA A 17 -0.99 11.13 -12.55
CA ALA A 17 -1.76 10.13 -11.80
C ALA A 17 -2.13 8.97 -12.73
N GLY A 18 -2.02 7.74 -12.23
CA GLY A 18 -2.38 6.56 -13.01
C GLY A 18 -2.27 5.29 -12.19
N ALA A 19 -3.37 4.92 -11.53
CA ALA A 19 -3.95 3.58 -11.52
C ALA A 19 -5.22 3.59 -10.66
N CYS A 20 -6.33 3.18 -11.26
CA CYS A 20 -7.66 3.12 -10.69
C CYS A 20 -7.72 2.20 -9.46
N MET A 21 -8.49 2.57 -8.42
CA MET A 21 -9.71 1.86 -7.98
C MET A 21 -10.24 2.13 -6.56
N ALA A 22 -11.58 2.11 -6.50
CA ALA A 22 -12.52 2.11 -5.37
C ALA A 22 -12.51 3.33 -4.44
N GLY A 23 -13.30 4.34 -4.81
CA GLY A 23 -13.82 5.37 -3.90
C GLY A 23 -15.31 5.14 -3.62
N LEU A 24 -15.67 5.08 -2.35
CA LEU A 24 -16.96 5.51 -1.84
C LEU A 24 -16.65 6.57 -0.79
N GLY A 25 -17.32 7.71 -0.92
CA GLY A 25 -16.96 8.94 -0.23
C GLY A 25 -17.20 8.88 1.27
N TYR A 26 -16.52 9.77 1.99
CA TYR A 26 -17.03 10.27 3.25
C TYR A 26 -16.74 11.76 3.37
N ALA A 27 -17.80 12.49 3.72
CA ALA A 27 -17.81 13.91 3.98
C ALA A 27 -17.01 14.23 5.26
N ALA A 28 -16.46 15.44 5.30
CA ALA A 28 -15.60 15.97 6.33
C ALA A 28 -16.25 15.94 7.73
N TYR A 29 -15.51 15.46 8.71
CA TYR A 29 -15.68 15.87 10.11
C TYR A 29 -14.35 16.45 10.59
N ALA A 30 -14.28 17.78 10.64
CA ALA A 30 -13.12 18.52 11.08
C ALA A 30 -13.10 18.57 12.62
N GLY A 31 -12.48 17.58 13.25
CA GLY A 31 -12.01 17.66 14.64
C GLY A 31 -10.49 17.88 14.64
N ARG A 32 -10.02 19.03 15.13
CA ARG A 32 -8.59 19.36 15.25
C ARG A 32 -7.88 18.38 16.20
N THR A 33 -6.99 17.54 15.68
CA THR A 33 -5.97 16.83 16.48
C THR A 33 -4.62 17.54 16.36
N PRO A 34 -3.90 17.79 17.47
CA PRO A 34 -2.72 18.65 17.46
C PRO A 34 -1.45 17.85 17.18
N HIS A 35 -1.28 17.19 16.02
CA HIS A 35 0.00 16.62 15.57
C HIS A 35 0.28 16.81 14.07
N ALA A 36 -0.53 17.60 13.35
CA ALA A 36 -0.41 17.81 11.91
C ALA A 36 0.73 18.78 11.52
N ARG A 37 2.00 18.44 11.80
CA ARG A 37 3.12 19.00 11.02
C ARG A 37 3.37 18.06 9.85
N GLY A 38 2.65 18.27 8.75
CA GLY A 38 2.81 17.41 7.57
C GLY A 38 4.25 17.38 7.05
N THR A 39 4.68 16.23 6.53
CA THR A 39 6.04 16.04 6.00
C THR A 39 6.32 17.05 4.88
N GLU A 40 7.58 17.50 4.70
CA GLU A 40 7.92 18.43 3.60
C GLU A 40 7.54 17.84 2.22
N GLY A 41 7.72 16.52 2.05
CA GLY A 41 7.28 15.78 0.87
C GLY A 41 5.75 15.77 0.68
N ALA A 42 4.98 15.50 1.74
CA ALA A 42 3.52 15.54 1.66
C ALA A 42 3.02 16.97 1.42
N LYS A 43 3.65 18.00 2.01
CA LYS A 43 3.35 19.42 1.76
C LYS A 43 3.62 19.79 0.31
N LEU A 44 4.78 19.45 -0.24
CA LEU A 44 5.11 19.67 -1.65
C LEU A 44 4.05 19.07 -2.58
N HIS A 45 3.55 17.87 -2.28
CA HIS A 45 2.49 17.24 -3.06
C HIS A 45 1.10 17.87 -2.83
N LYS A 46 0.74 18.14 -1.58
CA LYS A 46 -0.55 18.71 -1.17
C LYS A 46 -0.78 20.09 -1.75
N TYR A 47 0.25 20.94 -1.81
CA TYR A 47 0.17 22.30 -2.34
C TYR A 47 0.54 22.39 -3.83
N SER A 48 1.01 21.30 -4.45
CA SER A 48 1.28 21.32 -5.87
C SER A 48 0.00 21.48 -6.69
N THR A 49 0.02 22.47 -7.59
CA THR A 49 -1.00 22.72 -8.61
C THR A 49 -0.76 21.92 -9.89
N THR A 50 0.38 21.23 -9.99
CA THR A 50 0.80 20.45 -11.17
C THR A 50 0.55 18.95 -11.01
N ILE A 51 0.13 18.51 -9.83
CA ILE A 51 -0.20 17.12 -9.52
C ILE A 51 -1.69 16.91 -9.63
N GLU A 52 -2.09 15.98 -10.50
CA GLU A 52 -3.46 15.47 -10.55
C GLU A 52 -3.76 14.72 -9.24
N LYS A 53 -4.65 15.30 -8.43
CA LYS A 53 -5.04 14.79 -7.10
C LYS A 53 -6.23 13.85 -7.18
N GLU A 54 -7.03 14.00 -8.23
CA GLU A 54 -8.24 13.20 -8.42
C GLU A 54 -7.93 11.89 -9.13
N ARG A 55 -8.48 10.80 -8.59
CA ARG A 55 -8.39 9.48 -9.21
C ARG A 55 -9.52 9.38 -10.26
N PRO A 56 -9.22 9.00 -11.52
CA PRO A 56 -10.26 8.81 -12.52
C PRO A 56 -11.32 7.81 -12.03
N LYS A 57 -12.60 8.17 -12.16
CA LYS A 57 -13.72 7.27 -11.84
C LYS A 57 -13.72 6.09 -12.83
N LEU A 58 -14.14 4.92 -12.36
CA LEU A 58 -14.48 3.83 -13.28
C LEU A 58 -15.59 4.27 -14.21
N ASP A 59 -15.45 3.94 -15.50
CA ASP A 59 -16.55 3.99 -16.45
C ASP A 59 -17.65 2.99 -16.09
N ASP A 60 -18.86 3.25 -16.58
CA ASP A 60 -20.04 2.47 -16.22
C ASP A 60 -20.01 1.05 -16.79
N GLU A 61 -19.35 0.86 -17.94
CA GLU A 61 -19.13 -0.46 -18.55
C GLU A 61 -18.28 -1.35 -17.62
N THR A 62 -17.19 -0.82 -17.07
CA THR A 62 -16.35 -1.55 -16.11
C THR A 62 -17.12 -1.88 -14.85
N LYS A 63 -17.94 -0.96 -14.32
CA LYS A 63 -18.79 -1.24 -13.15
C LYS A 63 -19.79 -2.36 -13.43
N ALA A 64 -20.43 -2.35 -14.60
CA ALA A 64 -21.37 -3.38 -15.02
C ALA A 64 -20.68 -4.75 -15.12
N LEU A 65 -19.49 -4.82 -15.73
CA LEU A 65 -18.70 -6.04 -15.83
C LEU A 65 -18.27 -6.58 -14.45
N ILE A 66 -17.89 -5.70 -13.52
CA ILE A 66 -17.60 -6.08 -12.13
C ILE A 66 -18.83 -6.69 -11.47
N SER A 67 -19.99 -6.04 -11.60
CA SER A 67 -21.25 -6.53 -11.05
C SER A 67 -21.61 -7.91 -11.62
N ALA A 68 -21.53 -8.06 -12.95
CA ALA A 68 -21.83 -9.31 -13.64
C ALA A 68 -20.88 -10.45 -13.23
N CYS A 69 -19.57 -10.19 -13.14
CA CYS A 69 -18.59 -11.20 -12.69
C CYS A 69 -18.87 -11.70 -11.27
N ARG A 70 -19.46 -10.88 -10.41
CA ARG A 70 -19.74 -11.22 -9.02
C ARG A 70 -21.07 -11.92 -8.84
N GLN A 71 -22.07 -11.55 -9.64
CA GLN A 71 -23.41 -12.15 -9.59
C GLN A 71 -23.46 -13.52 -10.25
N ASN A 72 -22.84 -13.65 -11.43
CA ASN A 72 -22.78 -14.91 -12.17
C ASN A 72 -21.38 -15.07 -12.80
N PRO A 73 -20.43 -15.68 -12.08
CA PRO A 73 -19.07 -15.86 -12.57
C PRO A 73 -19.06 -16.77 -13.81
N CYS A 74 -18.89 -16.19 -14.99
CA CYS A 74 -18.63 -16.93 -16.22
C CYS A 74 -17.34 -16.45 -16.88
N GLU A 75 -16.73 -17.33 -17.66
CA GLU A 75 -15.46 -17.08 -18.33
C GLU A 75 -15.55 -15.87 -19.29
N ALA A 76 -16.66 -15.74 -20.02
CA ALA A 76 -16.88 -14.66 -20.96
C ALA A 76 -16.88 -13.27 -20.30
N THR A 77 -17.63 -13.09 -19.20
CA THR A 77 -17.66 -11.81 -18.48
C THR A 77 -16.32 -11.50 -17.82
N ARG A 78 -15.63 -12.52 -17.29
CA ARG A 78 -14.29 -12.37 -16.72
C ARG A 78 -13.27 -11.92 -17.77
N ALA A 79 -13.28 -12.53 -18.96
CA ALA A 79 -12.41 -12.17 -20.07
C ALA A 79 -12.70 -10.74 -20.57
N ALA A 80 -13.97 -10.35 -20.65
CA ALA A 80 -14.36 -8.98 -21.00
C ALA A 80 -13.85 -7.95 -19.97
N LEU A 81 -13.98 -8.25 -18.67
CA LEU A 81 -13.44 -7.41 -17.60
C LEU A 81 -11.91 -7.32 -17.66
N GLU A 82 -11.22 -8.44 -17.90
CA GLU A 82 -9.77 -8.46 -18.05
C GLU A 82 -9.31 -7.56 -19.21
N LYS A 83 -9.99 -7.65 -20.37
CA LYS A 83 -9.70 -6.81 -21.53
C LYS A 83 -9.78 -5.31 -21.19
N LYS A 84 -10.78 -4.91 -20.40
CA LYS A 84 -10.91 -3.51 -19.95
C LYS A 84 -9.85 -3.10 -18.95
N VAL A 85 -9.55 -3.95 -17.98
CA VAL A 85 -8.47 -3.71 -17.00
C VAL A 85 -7.13 -3.54 -17.72
N ARG A 86 -6.83 -4.42 -18.68
CA ARG A 86 -5.61 -4.37 -19.50
C ARG A 86 -5.53 -3.09 -20.33
N ALA A 87 -6.59 -2.75 -21.07
CA ALA A 87 -6.63 -1.52 -21.86
C ALA A 87 -6.45 -0.26 -20.99
N ASN A 88 -7.02 -0.23 -19.80
CA ASN A 88 -6.84 0.88 -18.86
C ASN A 88 -5.40 0.95 -18.33
N TYR A 89 -4.78 -0.19 -18.04
CA TYR A 89 -3.37 -0.25 -17.64
C TYR A 89 -2.44 0.26 -18.75
N GLU A 90 -2.65 -0.18 -20.00
CA GLU A 90 -1.85 0.23 -21.16
C GLU A 90 -1.93 1.73 -21.41
N LYS A 91 -3.10 2.35 -21.24
CA LYS A 91 -3.23 3.82 -21.31
C LYS A 91 -2.34 4.53 -20.29
N ILE A 92 -2.22 3.98 -19.08
CA ILE A 92 -1.37 4.55 -18.03
C ILE A 92 0.11 4.39 -18.40
N VAL A 93 0.52 3.20 -18.85
CA VAL A 93 1.90 2.94 -19.30
C VAL A 93 2.26 3.86 -20.47
N ALA A 94 1.37 4.03 -21.45
CA ALA A 94 1.60 4.93 -22.59
C ALA A 94 1.82 6.38 -22.15
N ARG A 95 1.01 6.89 -21.20
CA ARG A 95 1.21 8.23 -20.61
C ARG A 95 2.57 8.34 -19.91
N LYS A 96 2.98 7.31 -19.17
CA LYS A 96 4.28 7.27 -18.48
C LYS A 96 5.45 7.27 -19.47
N LYS A 97 5.36 6.48 -20.55
CA LYS A 97 6.34 6.48 -21.64
C LYS A 97 6.45 7.85 -22.31
N ALA A 98 5.32 8.47 -22.64
CA ALA A 98 5.31 9.81 -23.25
C ALA A 98 6.01 10.85 -22.35
N LYS A 99 5.80 10.77 -21.02
CA LYS A 99 6.50 11.64 -20.08
C LYS A 99 7.99 11.33 -19.99
N LEU A 100 8.39 10.07 -20.06
CA LEU A 100 9.81 9.72 -20.10
C LEU A 100 10.49 10.37 -21.32
N GLU A 101 9.87 10.32 -22.50
CA GLU A 101 10.38 10.99 -23.70
C GLU A 101 10.43 12.52 -23.56
N GLU A 102 9.43 13.13 -22.93
CA GLU A 102 9.46 14.56 -22.62
C GLU A 102 10.62 14.90 -21.65
N LEU A 103 10.82 14.11 -20.59
CA LEU A 103 11.89 14.33 -19.62
C LEU A 103 13.27 14.17 -20.24
N LYS A 104 13.47 13.19 -21.15
CA LYS A 104 14.73 13.06 -21.90
C LYS A 104 15.10 14.34 -22.66
N ARG A 105 14.10 15.14 -23.08
CA ARG A 105 14.31 16.40 -23.81
C ARG A 105 14.41 17.62 -22.91
N THR A 106 13.79 17.59 -21.73
CA THR A 106 13.53 18.80 -20.92
C THR A 106 14.18 18.79 -19.54
N ALA A 107 14.53 17.62 -19.02
CA ALA A 107 15.12 17.50 -17.69
C ALA A 107 16.55 18.03 -17.70
N LYS A 108 16.84 18.96 -16.77
CA LYS A 108 18.19 19.46 -16.53
C LYS A 108 19.07 18.47 -15.75
N ASP A 109 18.43 17.52 -15.07
CA ASP A 109 19.08 16.54 -14.21
C ASP A 109 18.77 15.14 -14.73
N ALA A 110 19.82 14.39 -15.04
CA ALA A 110 19.74 13.02 -15.54
C ALA A 110 19.10 12.06 -14.53
N SER A 111 19.19 12.35 -13.23
CA SER A 111 18.59 11.53 -12.17
C SER A 111 17.07 11.36 -12.33
N LYS A 112 16.38 12.41 -12.82
CA LYS A 112 14.92 12.39 -13.04
C LYS A 112 14.53 11.51 -14.23
N VAL A 113 15.37 11.48 -15.27
CA VAL A 113 15.17 10.61 -16.43
C VAL A 113 15.39 9.15 -16.02
N GLU A 114 16.45 8.90 -15.24
CA GLU A 114 16.77 7.59 -14.70
C GLU A 114 15.64 7.04 -13.83
N GLU A 115 15.14 7.82 -12.88
CA GLU A 115 14.03 7.44 -12.00
C GLU A 115 12.78 7.11 -12.81
N MET A 116 12.40 7.99 -13.76
CA MET A 116 11.24 7.75 -14.61
C MET A 116 11.42 6.51 -15.50
N ARG A 117 12.64 6.23 -15.97
CA ARG A 117 12.94 5.03 -16.76
C ARG A 117 12.71 3.77 -15.93
N LYS A 118 13.25 3.73 -14.70
CA LYS A 118 13.05 2.61 -13.77
C LYS A 118 11.56 2.33 -13.54
N ILE A 119 10.77 3.38 -13.28
CA ILE A 119 9.31 3.27 -13.10
C ILE A 119 8.64 2.65 -14.33
N VAL A 120 8.97 3.11 -15.54
CA VAL A 120 8.37 2.57 -16.78
C VAL A 120 8.76 1.11 -16.98
N THR A 121 10.03 0.76 -16.80
CA THR A 121 10.53 -0.60 -16.94
C THR A 121 9.87 -1.55 -15.94
N GLU A 122 9.74 -1.15 -14.68
CA GLU A 122 9.04 -1.93 -13.65
C GLU A 122 7.56 -2.14 -14.01
N MET A 123 6.87 -1.09 -14.48
CA MET A 123 5.47 -1.21 -14.91
C MET A 123 5.29 -2.21 -16.05
N GLU A 124 6.18 -2.20 -17.04
CA GLU A 124 6.11 -3.16 -18.15
C GLU A 124 6.37 -4.59 -17.69
N LYS A 125 7.40 -4.79 -16.86
CA LYS A 125 7.74 -6.09 -16.28
C LYS A 125 6.58 -6.67 -15.44
N ASP A 126 5.88 -5.81 -14.71
CA ASP A 126 4.83 -6.20 -13.77
C ASP A 126 3.42 -6.19 -14.37
N ARG A 127 3.27 -5.89 -15.66
CA ARG A 127 1.98 -5.68 -16.34
C ARG A 127 0.98 -6.80 -16.05
N GLU A 128 1.33 -8.03 -16.36
CA GLU A 128 0.42 -9.18 -16.22
C GLU A 128 0.03 -9.39 -14.75
N ARG A 129 1.00 -9.24 -13.84
CA ARG A 129 0.74 -9.35 -12.39
C ARG A 129 -0.24 -8.28 -11.93
N ARG A 130 -0.07 -7.02 -12.35
CA ARG A 130 -0.96 -5.90 -11.99
C ARG A 130 -2.37 -6.06 -12.56
N VAL A 131 -2.49 -6.55 -13.80
CA VAL A 131 -3.79 -6.86 -14.41
C VAL A 131 -4.50 -7.98 -13.64
N ALA A 132 -3.79 -9.08 -13.36
CA ALA A 132 -4.34 -10.21 -12.61
C ALA A 132 -4.77 -9.82 -11.18
N GLN A 133 -3.95 -9.05 -10.46
CA GLN A 133 -4.28 -8.55 -9.12
C GLN A 133 -5.52 -7.65 -9.13
N THR A 134 -5.63 -6.75 -10.11
CA THR A 134 -6.81 -5.89 -10.27
C THR A 134 -8.06 -6.71 -10.53
N LEU A 135 -7.97 -7.72 -11.40
CA LEU A 135 -9.07 -8.62 -11.70
C LEU A 135 -9.51 -9.43 -10.46
N ARG A 136 -8.55 -9.98 -9.71
CA ARG A 136 -8.83 -10.68 -8.43
C ARG A 136 -9.55 -9.78 -7.44
N ARG A 137 -9.09 -8.53 -7.28
CA ARG A 137 -9.73 -7.54 -6.40
C ARG A 137 -11.16 -7.22 -6.83
N PHE A 138 -11.41 -7.05 -8.12
CA PHE A 138 -12.74 -6.70 -8.66
C PHE A 138 -13.75 -7.82 -8.51
N THR A 139 -13.26 -9.05 -8.69
CA THR A 139 -14.10 -10.24 -8.61
C THR A 139 -14.23 -10.77 -7.17
N ASP A 140 -13.57 -10.12 -6.19
CA ASP A 140 -13.72 -10.47 -4.78
C ASP A 140 -15.12 -10.09 -4.27
N PRO A 141 -15.91 -11.05 -3.76
CA PRO A 141 -17.26 -10.76 -3.26
C PRO A 141 -17.27 -9.79 -2.08
N ARG A 142 -16.15 -9.67 -1.35
CA ARG A 142 -15.99 -8.76 -0.20
C ARG A 142 -15.82 -7.30 -0.61
N LEU A 143 -15.62 -6.99 -1.89
CA LEU A 143 -15.55 -5.60 -2.38
C LEU A 143 -16.95 -4.94 -2.36
N LYS A 144 -17.35 -4.39 -1.22
CA LYS A 144 -18.65 -3.74 -1.01
C LYS A 144 -18.48 -2.36 -0.36
N PRO A 145 -19.50 -1.48 -0.36
CA PRO A 145 -19.48 -0.28 0.46
C PRO A 145 -19.04 -0.61 1.90
N GLY A 146 -18.11 0.18 2.44
CA GLY A 146 -17.56 -0.07 3.78
C GLY A 146 -16.52 -1.18 3.89
N SER A 147 -16.05 -1.80 2.78
CA SER A 147 -15.05 -2.89 2.83
C SER A 147 -13.68 -2.50 3.39
N ARG A 148 -13.47 -1.23 3.76
CA ARG A 148 -12.26 -0.74 4.43
C ARG A 148 -12.41 -0.56 5.93
N ALA A 149 -13.60 -0.81 6.47
CA ALA A 149 -13.81 -0.79 7.91
C ALA A 149 -13.15 -2.02 8.52
N ALA A 150 -12.43 -1.82 9.62
CA ALA A 150 -11.89 -2.93 10.39
C ALA A 150 -13.03 -3.70 11.06
N VAL A 151 -12.95 -5.02 11.07
CA VAL A 151 -13.80 -5.90 11.89
C VAL A 151 -12.87 -6.54 12.92
N ASP A 152 -13.07 -6.20 14.19
CA ASP A 152 -12.23 -6.66 15.32
C ASP A 152 -10.73 -6.46 15.11
N GLY A 153 -10.34 -5.34 14.47
CA GLY A 153 -8.95 -5.01 14.17
C GLY A 153 -8.40 -5.64 12.88
N TRP A 154 -9.24 -6.28 12.06
CA TRP A 154 -8.83 -6.97 10.83
C TRP A 154 -9.45 -6.35 9.57
N HIS A 155 -8.69 -6.35 8.48
CA HIS A 155 -9.11 -5.86 7.16
C HIS A 155 -9.03 -6.97 6.12
N ALA A 156 -10.07 -7.12 5.30
CA ALA A 156 -10.05 -8.06 4.20
C ALA A 156 -9.00 -7.68 3.14
N VAL A 157 -8.10 -8.62 2.82
CA VAL A 157 -7.16 -8.45 1.70
C VAL A 157 -7.86 -8.83 0.40
N LEU A 158 -8.44 -7.83 -0.27
CA LEU A 158 -9.24 -8.05 -1.48
C LEU A 158 -8.40 -8.66 -2.61
N GLY A 159 -8.88 -9.76 -3.18
CA GLY A 159 -8.16 -10.56 -4.18
C GLY A 159 -7.33 -11.71 -3.60
N ALA A 160 -7.23 -11.82 -2.26
CA ALA A 160 -6.69 -12.96 -1.53
C ALA A 160 -7.81 -13.61 -0.70
N PRO A 161 -8.47 -14.67 -1.21
CA PRO A 161 -9.61 -15.29 -0.53
C PRO A 161 -9.26 -15.72 0.89
N ARG A 162 -10.17 -15.43 1.84
CA ARG A 162 -10.03 -15.80 3.27
C ARG A 162 -8.83 -15.19 4.00
N LEU A 163 -8.14 -14.24 3.38
CA LEU A 163 -7.05 -13.53 4.02
C LEU A 163 -7.52 -12.20 4.57
N GLU A 164 -7.13 -11.93 5.81
CA GLU A 164 -7.28 -10.65 6.47
C GLU A 164 -5.94 -10.21 7.07
N ILE A 165 -5.74 -8.90 7.17
CA ILE A 165 -4.52 -8.30 7.69
C ILE A 165 -4.83 -7.39 8.88
N ALA A 166 -3.95 -7.39 9.88
CA ALA A 166 -4.10 -6.56 11.06
C ALA A 166 -4.12 -5.06 10.70
N HIS A 167 -4.93 -4.28 11.43
CA HIS A 167 -5.11 -2.85 11.20
C HIS A 167 -3.81 -2.04 11.38
N THR A 168 -2.99 -2.42 12.35
CA THR A 168 -1.70 -1.80 12.68
C THR A 168 -0.56 -2.83 12.65
N GLU A 169 0.68 -2.35 12.75
CA GLU A 169 1.82 -3.16 13.16
C GLU A 169 1.54 -3.78 14.54
N VAL A 170 2.19 -4.90 14.87
CA VAL A 170 2.11 -5.47 16.22
C VAL A 170 2.77 -4.52 17.21
N THR A 171 2.07 -4.19 18.29
CA THR A 171 2.54 -3.28 19.34
C THR A 171 3.41 -3.99 20.38
N ASN A 172 4.19 -3.23 21.15
CA ASN A 172 4.95 -3.78 22.28
C ASN A 172 4.03 -4.45 23.33
N ALA A 173 2.84 -3.89 23.56
CA ALA A 173 1.86 -4.43 24.50
C ALA A 173 1.28 -5.78 24.04
N GLU A 174 1.00 -5.94 22.75
CA GLU A 174 0.55 -7.21 22.19
C GLU A 174 1.66 -8.26 22.22
N TYR A 175 2.88 -7.88 21.83
CA TYR A 175 4.03 -8.79 21.84
C TYR A 175 4.39 -9.25 23.26
N ALA A 176 4.22 -8.39 24.28
CA ALA A 176 4.45 -8.76 25.67
C ALA A 176 3.48 -9.83 26.19
N LYS A 177 2.30 -10.01 25.59
CA LYS A 177 1.40 -11.14 25.93
C LYS A 177 2.02 -12.50 25.56
N PHE A 178 2.77 -12.54 24.46
CA PHE A 178 3.54 -13.71 24.03
C PHE A 178 4.85 -13.86 24.83
N LYS A 179 5.56 -12.74 25.05
CA LYS A 179 6.85 -12.71 25.75
C LYS A 179 6.81 -11.71 26.91
N PRO A 180 6.35 -12.11 28.12
CA PRO A 180 6.11 -11.19 29.24
C PRO A 180 7.32 -10.39 29.73
N SER A 181 8.54 -10.85 29.45
CA SER A 181 9.78 -10.11 29.75
C SER A 181 10.08 -8.99 28.75
N TRP A 182 9.28 -8.84 27.69
CA TRP A 182 9.50 -7.80 26.69
C TRP A 182 9.21 -6.42 27.27
N PRO A 183 10.08 -5.42 27.04
CA PRO A 183 9.88 -4.09 27.58
C PRO A 183 8.60 -3.49 27.01
N LEU A 184 7.66 -3.17 27.90
CA LEU A 184 6.51 -2.35 27.54
C LEU A 184 7.01 -0.96 27.20
N ARG A 185 6.77 -0.57 25.97
CA ARG A 185 6.87 0.81 25.50
C ARG A 185 5.43 1.28 25.25
N ASP A 186 5.25 2.58 25.00
CA ASP A 186 3.96 3.16 24.65
C ASP A 186 3.31 2.44 23.44
N ASN A 187 2.25 3.01 22.85
CA ASN A 187 1.55 2.49 21.67
C ASN A 187 2.42 2.41 20.37
N LEU A 188 3.73 2.17 20.49
CA LEU A 188 4.72 1.98 19.45
C LEU A 188 4.69 0.53 18.91
N PRO A 189 5.03 0.35 17.63
CA PRO A 189 5.24 -0.99 17.09
C PRO A 189 6.40 -1.68 17.79
N VAL A 190 6.32 -3.01 17.87
CA VAL A 190 7.41 -3.83 18.34
C VAL A 190 8.51 -3.87 17.27
N VAL A 191 9.76 -3.62 17.68
CA VAL A 191 10.95 -3.69 16.83
C VAL A 191 12.08 -4.39 17.59
N ASN A 192 13.23 -4.66 16.95
CA ASN A 192 14.28 -5.55 17.47
C ASN A 192 13.80 -7.00 17.64
N VAL A 193 12.82 -7.41 16.85
CA VAL A 193 12.32 -8.80 16.82
C VAL A 193 12.92 -9.48 15.59
N GLY A 194 13.59 -10.61 15.80
CA GLY A 194 14.10 -11.44 14.70
C GLY A 194 12.95 -12.11 13.93
N TYR A 195 13.18 -12.51 12.68
CA TYR A 195 12.14 -13.13 11.86
C TYR A 195 11.54 -14.38 12.53
N LYS A 196 12.38 -15.24 13.12
CA LYS A 196 11.93 -16.47 13.81
C LYS A 196 11.04 -16.18 15.02
N ASP A 197 11.33 -15.11 15.76
CA ASP A 197 10.51 -14.68 16.88
C ASP A 197 9.15 -14.13 16.42
N ALA A 198 9.13 -13.38 15.31
CA ALA A 198 7.89 -12.90 14.70
C ALA A 198 7.00 -14.06 14.19
N VAL A 199 7.62 -15.11 13.63
CA VAL A 199 6.92 -16.36 13.27
C VAL A 199 6.40 -17.07 14.53
N ALA A 200 7.22 -17.21 15.57
CA ALA A 200 6.81 -17.84 16.83
C ALA A 200 5.63 -17.12 17.50
N TYR A 201 5.59 -15.78 17.42
CA TYR A 201 4.43 -14.99 17.85
C TYR A 201 3.16 -15.34 17.06
N CYS A 202 3.27 -15.48 15.74
CA CYS A 202 2.14 -15.88 14.90
C CYS A 202 1.66 -17.32 15.22
N ASP A 203 2.60 -18.25 15.45
CA ASP A 203 2.28 -19.62 15.85
C ASP A 203 1.58 -19.66 17.22
N TRP A 204 2.02 -18.81 18.15
CA TRP A 204 1.39 -18.63 19.46
C TRP A 204 -0.03 -18.07 19.33
N LEU A 205 -0.26 -17.04 18.50
CA LEU A 205 -1.60 -16.53 18.22
C LEU A 205 -2.51 -17.61 17.64
N SER A 206 -2.01 -18.41 16.70
CA SER A 206 -2.77 -19.52 16.09
C SER A 206 -3.20 -20.59 17.10
N LYS A 207 -2.42 -20.78 18.18
CA LYS A 207 -2.72 -21.76 19.23
C LYS A 207 -3.62 -21.20 20.33
N THR A 208 -3.57 -19.90 20.57
CA THR A 208 -4.20 -19.26 21.74
C THR A 208 -5.48 -18.50 21.41
N ASN A 209 -5.65 -18.04 20.18
CA ASN A 209 -6.90 -17.39 19.77
C ASN A 209 -8.01 -18.41 19.54
N ALA A 210 -9.19 -18.13 20.10
CA ALA A 210 -10.36 -19.01 20.03
C ALA A 210 -11.08 -18.96 18.66
N ASP A 211 -10.69 -18.08 17.75
CA ASP A 211 -11.33 -17.92 16.45
C ASP A 211 -10.93 -19.01 15.43
N GLY A 212 -9.97 -19.87 15.78
CA GLY A 212 -9.57 -21.02 14.98
C GLY A 212 -8.91 -20.65 13.64
N ALA A 213 -8.49 -19.39 13.49
CA ALA A 213 -7.77 -18.88 12.33
C ALA A 213 -6.28 -19.25 12.41
N THR A 214 -5.63 -19.36 11.24
CA THR A 214 -4.18 -19.51 11.17
C THR A 214 -3.54 -18.14 11.02
N TYR A 215 -2.66 -17.77 11.94
CA TYR A 215 -1.93 -16.52 11.95
C TYR A 215 -0.52 -16.73 11.42
N ARG A 216 -0.05 -15.82 10.56
CA ARG A 216 1.30 -15.86 9.99
C ARG A 216 1.75 -14.48 9.54
N LEU A 217 3.02 -14.37 9.18
CA LEU A 217 3.53 -13.21 8.47
C LEU A 217 2.94 -13.18 7.04
N PRO A 218 2.61 -11.99 6.51
CA PRO A 218 2.21 -11.85 5.11
C PRO A 218 3.38 -12.25 4.20
N THR A 219 3.07 -12.77 3.02
CA THR A 219 4.02 -12.72 1.90
C THR A 219 4.17 -11.27 1.41
N GLU A 220 5.25 -10.96 0.69
CA GLU A 220 5.40 -9.66 0.03
C GLU A 220 4.21 -9.35 -0.89
N GLU A 221 3.66 -10.34 -1.60
CA GLU A 221 2.51 -10.14 -2.48
C GLU A 221 1.23 -9.80 -1.70
N GLU A 222 0.96 -10.50 -0.60
CA GLU A 222 -0.21 -10.22 0.25
C GLU A 222 -0.15 -8.85 0.92
N TRP A 223 1.04 -8.49 1.39
CA TRP A 223 1.30 -7.16 1.92
C TRP A 223 1.03 -6.07 0.87
N GLU A 224 1.50 -6.28 -0.36
CA GLU A 224 1.25 -5.33 -1.46
C GLU A 224 -0.22 -5.26 -1.88
N MET A 225 -0.94 -6.38 -1.86
CA MET A 225 -2.39 -6.42 -2.10
C MET A 225 -3.16 -5.63 -1.04
N ALA A 226 -2.76 -5.77 0.24
CA ALA A 226 -3.34 -5.03 1.35
C ALA A 226 -3.05 -3.52 1.27
N ALA A 227 -1.77 -3.16 1.03
CA ALA A 227 -1.32 -1.77 0.94
C ALA A 227 -1.98 -1.04 -0.23
N GLY A 228 -1.96 -1.66 -1.41
CA GLY A 228 -2.32 -1.02 -2.66
C GLY A 228 -1.40 0.16 -2.99
N HIS A 229 -1.88 1.16 -3.73
CA HIS A 229 -1.05 2.29 -4.13
C HIS A 229 -0.93 3.35 -3.03
N MET A 230 0.30 3.69 -2.66
CA MET A 230 0.62 4.76 -1.73
C MET A 230 0.08 6.11 -2.22
N PRO A 231 -0.79 6.80 -1.45
CA PRO A 231 -1.23 8.14 -1.81
C PRO A 231 -0.03 9.11 -1.79
N LYS A 232 0.04 10.00 -2.78
CA LYS A 232 1.19 10.91 -2.92
C LYS A 232 1.29 11.90 -1.77
N ASP A 233 0.14 12.36 -1.30
CA ASP A 233 -0.07 13.32 -0.23
C ASP A 233 -0.28 12.67 1.15
N ALA A 234 -0.14 11.35 1.26
CA ALA A 234 -0.23 10.64 2.54
C ALA A 234 0.85 11.16 3.50
N ASP A 235 0.45 11.53 4.71
CA ASP A 235 1.37 11.98 5.74
C ASP A 235 1.72 10.79 6.63
N PHE A 236 2.97 10.34 6.58
CA PHE A 236 3.44 9.15 7.30
C PHE A 236 4.89 9.28 7.75
N ASN A 237 5.23 8.58 8.83
CA ASN A 237 6.53 8.64 9.48
C ASN A 237 7.66 8.07 8.57
N SER A 238 8.45 8.95 7.95
CA SER A 238 9.56 8.61 7.06
C SER A 238 10.74 9.57 7.26
N LYS A 239 11.84 9.38 6.53
CA LYS A 239 13.03 10.23 6.67
C LYS A 239 12.67 11.71 6.47
N GLY A 240 13.05 12.55 7.43
CA GLY A 240 12.75 13.99 7.42
C GLY A 240 11.77 14.41 8.52
N GLU A 241 11.15 13.44 9.21
CA GLU A 241 10.30 13.66 10.38
C GLU A 241 11.10 13.62 11.70
N ASP A 242 10.46 13.20 12.79
CA ASP A 242 11.00 13.14 14.16
C ASP A 242 12.21 12.20 14.35
N GLY A 243 12.54 11.37 13.34
CA GLY A 243 13.71 10.48 13.42
C GLY A 243 13.56 9.35 14.44
N ARG A 244 12.34 8.90 14.73
CA ARG A 244 12.02 7.81 15.66
C ARG A 244 10.69 7.15 15.30
N LEU A 245 10.39 6.02 15.94
CA LEU A 245 9.07 5.39 15.87
C LEU A 245 7.99 6.34 16.39
N SER A 246 6.81 6.25 15.80
CA SER A 246 5.58 6.91 16.24
C SER A 246 4.59 5.87 16.77
N PRO A 247 3.61 6.28 17.61
CA PRO A 247 2.47 5.43 17.93
C PRO A 247 1.78 4.89 16.67
N VAL A 248 1.30 3.65 16.70
CA VAL A 248 0.73 2.94 15.53
C VAL A 248 -0.60 3.53 15.01
N ASP A 249 -1.12 4.56 15.67
CA ASP A 249 -2.31 5.32 15.29
C ASP A 249 -2.03 6.80 14.99
N ALA A 250 -0.76 7.22 15.03
CA ALA A 250 -0.36 8.60 14.79
C ALA A 250 -0.69 9.09 13.37
N HIS A 251 -0.69 8.18 12.39
CA HIS A 251 -1.00 8.47 10.99
C HIS A 251 -2.25 7.73 10.48
N LYS A 252 -3.28 7.61 11.33
CA LYS A 252 -4.54 6.89 11.01
C LYS A 252 -5.29 7.35 9.75
N GLU A 253 -4.99 8.55 9.24
CA GLU A 253 -5.56 9.07 7.99
C GLU A 253 -4.92 8.42 6.74
N THR A 254 -3.76 7.78 6.89
CA THR A 254 -3.04 7.10 5.81
C THR A 254 -3.60 5.69 5.61
N LEU A 255 -4.80 5.64 5.01
CA LEU A 255 -5.51 4.39 4.75
C LEU A 255 -4.97 3.66 3.52
N ALA A 256 -4.60 2.41 3.72
CA ALA A 256 -4.28 1.45 2.66
C ALA A 256 -5.51 1.08 1.82
N ALA A 257 -5.29 0.33 0.74
CA ALA A 257 -6.36 -0.16 -0.11
C ALA A 257 -7.38 -1.03 0.65
N CYS A 258 -6.92 -1.82 1.63
CA CYS A 258 -7.75 -2.62 2.52
C CYS A 258 -8.32 -1.83 3.71
N GLY A 259 -7.74 -0.68 4.08
CA GLY A 259 -8.14 0.10 5.27
C GLY A 259 -7.15 0.04 6.45
N ALA A 260 -6.14 -0.81 6.39
CA ALA A 260 -5.03 -0.80 7.36
C ALA A 260 -4.27 0.55 7.33
N ILE A 261 -3.68 0.90 8.47
CA ILE A 261 -2.88 2.11 8.65
C ILE A 261 -1.40 1.75 8.86
N ASP A 262 -0.51 2.73 8.70
CA ASP A 262 0.94 2.56 8.80
C ASP A 262 1.51 1.48 7.89
N MET A 263 0.88 1.24 6.73
CA MET A 263 1.45 0.41 5.66
C MET A 263 2.65 1.09 4.99
N TRP A 264 2.92 2.38 5.24
CA TRP A 264 4.07 3.09 4.68
C TRP A 264 4.73 3.90 5.80
N GLY A 265 6.02 3.72 6.01
CA GLY A 265 6.77 4.39 7.08
C GLY A 265 6.80 3.62 8.40
N ASN A 266 7.00 4.36 9.49
CA ASN A 266 7.14 3.88 10.87
C ASN A 266 8.23 2.80 11.05
N CYS A 267 7.92 1.51 10.89
CA CYS A 267 8.92 0.45 10.85
C CYS A 267 8.80 -0.44 9.60
N TRP A 268 9.93 -1.04 9.20
CA TRP A 268 9.91 -2.07 8.17
C TRP A 268 9.14 -3.27 8.71
N GLU A 269 8.29 -3.89 7.88
CA GLU A 269 7.53 -5.06 8.30
C GLU A 269 8.13 -6.35 7.71
N TRP A 270 8.44 -7.32 8.57
CA TRP A 270 8.82 -8.67 8.12
C TRP A 270 7.75 -9.30 7.22
N THR A 271 8.20 -9.96 6.15
CA THR A 271 7.35 -10.85 5.34
C THR A 271 7.92 -12.26 5.31
N SER A 272 7.10 -13.25 5.00
CA SER A 272 7.54 -14.64 4.84
C SER A 272 8.34 -14.90 3.56
N THR A 273 8.35 -13.94 2.62
CA THR A 273 9.02 -14.08 1.31
C THR A 273 10.54 -14.07 1.47
N VAL A 274 11.19 -15.13 0.99
CA VAL A 274 12.66 -15.22 0.91
C VAL A 274 13.16 -14.23 -0.14
N ARG A 275 14.12 -13.38 0.22
CA ARG A 275 14.77 -12.46 -0.72
C ARG A 275 16.01 -13.11 -1.34
N THR A 276 16.86 -13.66 -0.49
CA THR A 276 18.05 -14.46 -0.81
C THR A 276 18.21 -15.49 0.32
N PRO A 277 19.04 -16.54 0.16
CA PRO A 277 19.30 -17.48 1.25
C PRO A 277 19.68 -16.75 2.55
N GLY A 278 19.00 -17.07 3.66
CA GLY A 278 19.20 -16.44 4.97
C GLY A 278 18.63 -15.02 5.14
N THR A 279 17.95 -14.48 4.11
CA THR A 279 17.38 -13.13 4.13
C THR A 279 15.90 -13.14 3.78
N ARG A 280 15.09 -12.41 4.54
CA ARG A 280 13.66 -12.21 4.26
C ARG A 280 13.40 -10.82 3.70
N ALA A 281 12.41 -10.72 2.82
CA ALA A 281 11.93 -9.44 2.34
C ALA A 281 11.25 -8.67 3.47
N VAL A 282 11.45 -7.35 3.48
CA VAL A 282 10.76 -6.42 4.38
C VAL A 282 10.07 -5.34 3.56
N LYS A 283 8.94 -4.81 4.05
CA LYS A 283 8.08 -3.88 3.32
C LYS A 283 7.75 -2.61 4.11
N GLY A 284 7.25 -1.59 3.42
CA GLY A 284 6.70 -0.36 4.02
C GLY A 284 7.69 0.79 4.24
N GLY A 285 8.99 0.51 4.35
CA GLY A 285 9.95 1.54 4.75
C GLY A 285 9.95 1.73 6.27
N CYS A 286 10.62 2.77 6.78
CA CYS A 286 10.61 3.12 8.19
C CYS A 286 10.85 4.62 8.39
N TRP A 287 10.82 5.10 9.63
CA TRP A 287 11.05 6.50 10.03
C TRP A 287 12.34 7.15 9.52
N ARG A 288 13.33 6.37 9.06
CA ARG A 288 14.58 6.86 8.45
C ARG A 288 14.77 6.49 6.97
N THR A 289 13.78 5.84 6.36
CA THR A 289 13.79 5.50 4.94
C THR A 289 13.27 6.68 4.12
N ALA A 290 13.90 6.97 2.98
CA ALA A 290 13.40 8.00 2.08
C ALA A 290 11.99 7.64 1.59
N ARG A 291 11.10 8.63 1.48
CA ARG A 291 9.70 8.42 1.08
C ARG A 291 9.55 7.64 -0.24
N THR A 292 10.48 7.82 -1.18
CA THR A 292 10.52 7.12 -2.47
C THR A 292 10.76 5.61 -2.34
N ASP A 293 11.38 5.18 -1.25
CA ASP A 293 11.73 3.78 -0.98
C ASP A 293 10.70 3.11 -0.07
N CYS A 294 9.75 3.89 0.49
CA CYS A 294 8.58 3.37 1.20
C CYS A 294 7.47 2.90 0.25
N ARG A 295 7.62 3.06 -1.08
CA ARG A 295 6.57 2.70 -2.06
C ARG A 295 6.19 1.22 -1.95
N THR A 296 4.90 0.93 -2.15
CA THR A 296 4.37 -0.45 -2.13
C THR A 296 5.15 -1.39 -3.05
N GLU A 297 5.50 -0.94 -4.25
CA GLU A 297 6.24 -1.73 -5.25
C GLU A 297 7.75 -1.86 -4.99
N CYS A 298 8.32 -1.21 -3.97
CA CYS A 298 9.75 -1.35 -3.68
C CYS A 298 10.03 -2.75 -3.11
N ARG A 299 10.87 -3.54 -3.82
CA ARG A 299 11.20 -4.92 -3.48
C ARG A 299 12.71 -5.15 -3.28
N ASP A 300 13.53 -4.11 -3.33
CA ASP A 300 14.99 -4.29 -3.30
C ASP A 300 15.54 -4.54 -1.89
N THR A 301 14.68 -4.44 -0.86
CA THR A 301 15.09 -4.51 0.53
C THR A 301 14.86 -5.91 1.13
N GLY A 302 15.87 -6.41 1.85
CA GLY A 302 15.79 -7.59 2.70
C GLY A 302 16.63 -7.43 3.97
N ARG A 303 16.45 -8.34 4.93
CA ARG A 303 17.18 -8.39 6.21
C ARG A 303 17.51 -9.84 6.59
N ALA A 304 18.65 -10.04 7.26
CA ALA A 304 19.06 -11.36 7.72
C ALA A 304 18.04 -11.88 8.75
N GLU A 305 17.60 -13.13 8.59
CA GLU A 305 16.48 -13.67 9.37
C GLU A 305 16.83 -14.03 10.82
N ASP A 306 18.11 -14.07 11.16
CA ASP A 306 18.66 -14.40 12.48
C ASP A 306 18.82 -13.18 13.41
N SER A 307 18.55 -11.98 12.89
CA SER A 307 18.85 -10.71 13.56
C SER A 307 17.59 -9.89 13.80
N GLY A 308 17.50 -9.26 14.97
CA GLY A 308 16.53 -8.20 15.25
C GLY A 308 17.09 -6.84 14.86
N TYR A 309 16.25 -5.93 14.38
CA TYR A 309 16.65 -4.58 13.98
C TYR A 309 15.74 -3.53 14.62
N GLY A 310 16.32 -2.42 15.10
CA GLY A 310 15.57 -1.35 15.78
C GLY A 310 14.62 -0.56 14.90
N ASN A 311 14.55 -0.89 13.61
CA ASN A 311 13.62 -0.32 12.65
C ASN A 311 12.86 -1.39 11.85
N VAL A 312 12.87 -2.64 12.30
CA VAL A 312 12.10 -3.75 11.70
C VAL A 312 11.19 -4.35 12.77
N GLY A 313 9.89 -4.24 12.52
CA GLY A 313 8.83 -4.90 13.25
C GLY A 313 8.09 -5.86 12.33
N PHE A 314 6.81 -6.07 12.59
CA PHE A 314 5.98 -6.92 11.73
C PHE A 314 4.49 -6.66 11.91
N ARG A 315 3.74 -7.14 10.93
CA ARG A 315 2.28 -7.18 10.90
C ARG A 315 1.84 -8.61 10.65
N VAL A 316 0.67 -8.96 11.17
CA VAL A 316 0.12 -10.30 11.07
C VAL A 316 -0.99 -10.34 10.03
N VAL A 317 -1.06 -11.44 9.29
CA VAL A 317 -2.26 -11.84 8.55
C VAL A 317 -2.90 -13.04 9.23
N ARG A 318 -4.22 -13.14 9.12
CA ARG A 318 -4.96 -14.34 9.51
C ARG A 318 -5.69 -14.94 8.31
N GLU A 319 -5.63 -16.26 8.22
CA GLU A 319 -6.41 -17.06 7.30
C GLU A 319 -7.67 -17.54 8.02
N VAL A 320 -8.81 -16.95 7.68
CA VAL A 320 -10.08 -17.34 8.27
C VAL A 320 -10.59 -18.62 7.62
N LYS A 321 -11.03 -19.58 8.43
CA LYS A 321 -11.69 -20.76 7.87
C LYS A 321 -12.99 -20.30 7.21
N SER A 322 -13.35 -20.92 6.09
CA SER A 322 -14.72 -20.77 5.58
C SER A 322 -15.67 -21.13 6.73
N PRO A 323 -16.79 -20.42 6.92
CA PRO A 323 -17.81 -20.91 7.83
C PRO A 323 -18.10 -22.35 7.42
N VAL A 324 -17.93 -23.29 8.36
CA VAL A 324 -18.38 -24.66 8.16
C VAL A 324 -19.87 -24.51 7.87
N SER A 325 -20.32 -24.92 6.69
CA SER A 325 -21.74 -25.07 6.41
C SER A 325 -22.26 -26.19 7.33
N GLY A 326 -22.55 -25.86 8.59
CA GLY A 326 -23.40 -26.66 9.47
C GLY A 326 -24.83 -26.40 9.03
N ARG A 327 -25.47 -27.40 8.42
CA ARG A 327 -26.24 -28.48 9.09
C ARG A 327 -27.49 -27.93 9.76
#